data_AF-A0A7C1VTE1-F1
#
_entry.id   AF-A0A7C1VTE1-F1
#
_cell.length_a   1.000
_cell.length_b   1.000
_cell.length_c   1.000
_cell.angle_alpha   90.00
_cell.angle_beta   90.00
_cell.angle_gamma   90.00
#
_symmetry.space_group_name_H-M   'P 1'
#
loop_
_entity.id
_entity.type
_entity.pdbx_description
1 polymer ?
#
loop_
_entity_poly.entity_id
_entity_poly.type
_entity_poly.pdbx_seq_one_letter_code
_entity_poly.pdbx_strand_id
1 'polypeptide(L)' 'MKSLAQDAWQSNLVKRLVKSDQPVIVVALNSPTDIISYPKAQTYLATHGTTQGQLQALVDVLLGRWEPTGYIPLP' A
#
# COMPACT_ATOMS: atom_id res chain seq x y z
N MET A 1 -21.53 13.39 9.75
CA MET A 1 -20.33 12.55 9.94
C MET A 1 -20.62 11.21 9.29
N LYS A 2 -20.08 10.94 8.09
CA LYS A 2 -20.36 9.70 7.35
C LYS A 2 -19.57 8.58 8.04
N SER A 3 -20.26 7.58 8.56
CA SER A 3 -19.66 6.45 9.29
C SER A 3 -18.68 5.70 8.38
N LEU A 4 -17.42 5.58 8.82
CA LEU A 4 -16.34 4.85 8.13
C LEU A 4 -16.58 3.33 8.04
N ALA A 5 -17.69 2.83 8.60
CA ALA A 5 -18.09 1.43 8.50
C ALA A 5 -18.61 1.02 7.11
N GLN A 6 -18.79 1.95 6.15
CA GLN A 6 -19.57 1.71 4.92
C GLN A 6 -18.82 1.58 3.58
N ASP A 7 -17.49 1.69 3.50
CA ASP A 7 -16.81 1.67 2.18
C ASP A 7 -15.76 0.53 2.04
N ALA A 8 -16.20 -0.72 2.19
CA ALA A 8 -15.37 -1.92 1.98
C ALA A 8 -14.87 -2.11 0.53
N TRP A 9 -15.25 -1.23 -0.39
CA TRP A 9 -14.93 -1.33 -1.82
C TRP A 9 -13.43 -1.35 -2.06
N GLN A 10 -12.63 -0.56 -1.34
CA GLN A 10 -11.18 -0.51 -1.51
C GLN A 10 -10.56 -1.86 -1.14
N SER A 11 -10.95 -2.42 0.01
CA SER A 11 -10.46 -3.73 0.45
C SER A 11 -10.85 -4.84 -0.53
N ASN A 12 -12.09 -4.81 -1.04
CA ASN A 12 -12.56 -5.77 -2.03
C ASN A 12 -11.83 -5.63 -3.37
N LEU A 13 -11.56 -4.41 -3.82
CA LEU A 13 -10.79 -4.13 -5.03
C LEU A 13 -9.37 -4.70 -4.89
N VAL A 14 -8.66 -4.36 -3.81
CA VAL A 14 -7.30 -4.86 -3.57
C VAL A 14 -7.30 -6.38 -3.54
N LYS A 15 -8.21 -7.02 -2.79
CA LYS A 15 -8.34 -8.49 -2.73
C LYS A 15 -8.59 -9.14 -4.09
N ARG A 16 -9.28 -8.47 -5.01
CA ARG A 16 -9.50 -8.97 -6.38
C ARG A 16 -8.25 -8.80 -7.24
N LEU A 17 -7.61 -7.63 -7.18
CA LEU A 17 -6.40 -7.33 -7.95
C LEU A 17 -5.24 -8.27 -7.58
N VAL A 18 -4.96 -8.47 -6.29
CA VAL A 18 -3.88 -9.36 -5.82
C VAL A 18 -4.12 -10.85 -6.12
N LYS A 19 -5.34 -11.22 -6.52
CA LYS A 19 -5.69 -12.58 -6.97
C LYS A 19 -5.68 -12.73 -8.48
N SER A 20 -5.50 -11.64 -9.22
CA SER A 20 -5.40 -11.69 -10.68
C SER A 20 -4.02 -12.18 -11.11
N ASP A 21 -3.89 -12.57 -12.38
CA ASP A 21 -2.61 -12.97 -12.97
C ASP A 21 -1.71 -11.79 -13.35
N GLN A 22 -2.12 -10.57 -13.01
CA GLN A 22 -1.34 -9.36 -13.28
C GLN A 22 -0.38 -9.07 -12.11
N PRO A 23 0.83 -8.56 -12.39
CA PRO A 23 1.68 -8.01 -11.35
C PRO A 23 0.98 -6.84 -10.64
N VAL A 24 0.90 -6.90 -9.32
CA VAL A 24 0.27 -5.86 -8.49
C VAL A 24 1.21 -5.42 -7.39
N ILE A 25 1.46 -4.10 -7.33
CA ILE A 25 2.14 -3.45 -6.23
C ILE A 25 1.06 -2.78 -5.35
N VAL A 26 0.99 -3.17 -4.08
CA VAL A 26 0.09 -2.54 -3.11
C VAL A 26 0.84 -1.43 -2.39
N VAL A 27 0.27 -0.23 -2.34
CA VAL A 27 0.86 0.91 -1.62
C VAL A 27 -0.12 1.40 -0.56
N ALA A 28 0.26 1.27 0.71
CA ALA A 28 -0.52 1.81 1.82
C ALA A 28 -0.10 3.24 2.14
N LEU A 29 -1.03 4.17 1.91
CA LEU A 29 -0.75 5.60 2.05
C LEU A 29 -0.91 6.13 3.47
N ASN A 30 -1.54 5.37 4.36
CA ASN A 30 -1.82 5.77 5.74
C ASN A 30 -1.18 4.80 6.74
N SER A 31 -1.77 3.61 6.91
CA SER A 31 -1.27 2.63 7.86
C SER A 31 -0.41 1.56 7.17
N PRO A 32 0.84 1.32 7.60
CA PRO A 32 1.64 0.20 7.11
C PRO A 32 1.02 -1.16 7.47
N THR A 33 0.12 -1.21 8.45
CA THR A 33 -0.50 -2.46 8.94
C THR A 33 -1.53 -3.06 7.99
N ASP A 34 -1.91 -2.35 6.92
CA ASP A 34 -2.86 -2.83 5.93
C ASP A 34 -2.42 -4.14 5.26
N ILE A 35 -1.11 -4.45 5.27
CA ILE A 35 -0.55 -5.72 4.80
C ILE A 35 -1.19 -6.95 5.45
N ILE A 36 -1.62 -6.84 6.72
CA ILE A 36 -2.30 -7.92 7.46
C ILE A 36 -3.60 -8.33 6.75
N SER A 37 -4.28 -7.37 6.10
CA SER A 37 -5.51 -7.61 5.35
C SER A 37 -5.28 -8.19 3.94
N TYR A 38 -4.05 -8.13 3.43
CA TYR A 38 -3.69 -8.51 2.06
C TYR A 38 -2.43 -9.39 2.03
N PRO A 39 -2.38 -10.53 2.74
CA PRO A 39 -1.19 -11.39 2.84
C PRO A 39 -0.73 -12.01 1.52
N LYS A 40 -1.53 -11.90 0.45
CA LYS A 40 -1.19 -12.35 -0.90
C LYS A 40 -0.50 -11.28 -1.77
N ALA A 41 -0.37 -10.05 -1.28
CA ALA A 41 0.35 -9.00 -1.99
C ALA A 41 1.85 -9.37 -2.03
N GLN A 42 2.37 -9.64 -3.23
CA GLN A 42 3.79 -10.02 -3.40
C GLN A 42 4.74 -8.83 -3.20
N THR A 43 4.30 -7.63 -3.59
CA THR A 43 5.03 -6.39 -3.39
C THR A 43 4.15 -5.42 -2.63
N TYR A 44 4.68 -4.91 -1.51
CA TYR A 44 3.98 -3.99 -0.63
C TYR A 44 4.89 -2.85 -0.20
N LEU A 45 4.40 -1.62 -0.34
CA LEU A 45 5.06 -0.41 0.12
C LEU A 45 4.13 0.35 1.07
N ALA A 46 4.72 1.14 1.96
CA ALA A 46 4.00 2.06 2.83
C ALA A 46 4.68 3.43 2.81
N THR A 47 3.89 4.51 2.73
CA THR A 47 4.42 5.89 2.71
C THR A 47 4.28 6.61 4.06
N HIS A 48 3.52 6.05 5.00
CA HIS A 48 3.22 6.64 6.31
C HIS A 48 2.57 8.04 6.23
N GLY A 49 1.89 8.34 5.14
CA GLY A 49 1.28 9.64 4.86
C GLY A 49 1.33 10.03 3.37
N THR A 50 0.78 11.19 3.07
CA THR A 50 0.58 11.70 1.70
C THR A 50 1.15 13.11 1.48
N THR A 51 2.16 13.51 2.27
CA THR A 51 2.89 14.76 2.01
C THR A 51 3.56 14.71 0.63
N GLN A 52 3.87 15.88 0.07
CA GLN A 52 4.51 15.97 -1.25
C GLN A 52 5.82 15.17 -1.31
N GLY A 53 6.66 15.24 -0.27
CA GLY A 53 7.90 14.48 -0.20
C GLY A 53 7.68 12.97 -0.15
N GLN A 54 6.66 12.50 0.57
CA GLN A 54 6.30 11.08 0.64
C GLN A 54 5.82 10.54 -0.71
N LEU A 55 4.98 11.29 -1.43
CA LEU A 55 4.50 10.89 -2.76
C LEU A 55 5.63 10.95 -3.80
N GLN A 56 6.53 11.93 -3.72
CA GLN A 56 7.71 11.98 -4.58
C GLN A 56 8.63 10.78 -4.35
N ALA A 57 8.93 10.45 -3.10
CA ALA A 57 9.73 9.28 -2.75
C ALA A 57 9.10 7.97 -3.24
N LEU A 58 7.77 7.83 -3.14
CA LEU A 58 7.05 6.69 -3.71
C LEU A 58 7.28 6.58 -5.23
N VAL A 59 7.15 7.68 -5.97
CA VAL A 59 7.38 7.68 -7.42
C VAL A 59 8.83 7.30 -7.75
N ASP A 60 9.80 7.84 -7.03
CA ASP A 60 11.21 7.54 -7.26
C ASP A 60 11.55 6.07 -6.98
N VAL A 61 10.95 5.47 -5.95
CA VAL A 61 11.05 4.02 -5.68
C VAL A 61 10.39 3.20 -6.79
N LEU A 62 9.16 3.53 -7.20
CA LEU A 62 8.44 2.79 -8.25
C LEU A 62 9.16 2.84 -9.61
N LEU A 63 9.88 3.93 -9.89
CA LEU A 63 10.68 4.10 -11.10
C LEU A 63 12.11 3.54 -10.98
N GLY A 64 12.47 2.93 -9.85
CA GLY A 64 13.80 2.36 -9.62
C GLY A 64 14.93 3.40 -9.50
N ARG A 65 14.58 4.65 -9.17
CA ARG A 65 15.56 5.74 -8.95
C ARG A 65 16.12 5.72 -7.53
N TRP A 66 15.43 5.05 -6.61
CA TRP A 66 15.82 4.92 -5.22
C TRP A 66 15.44 3.54 -4.68
N GLU A 67 16.30 2.92 -3.87
CA GLU A 67 16.02 1.66 -3.19
C GLU A 67 15.38 1.91 -1.81
N PRO A 68 14.20 1.33 -1.52
CA PRO A 68 13.53 1.53 -0.23
C PRO A 68 14.31 0.83 0.90
N THR A 69 14.70 1.58 1.93
CA THR A 69 15.45 1.07 3.10
C THR A 69 14.64 1.00 4.38
N GLY A 70 13.36 1.37 4.33
CA GLY A 70 12.46 1.34 5.48
C GLY A 70 12.14 -0.09 5.93
N TYR A 71 11.92 -0.27 7.23
CA TYR A 71 11.45 -1.52 7.82
C TYR A 71 10.14 -1.26 8.56
N ILE A 72 9.23 -2.22 8.51
CA ILE A 72 7.98 -2.18 9.27
C ILE A 72 8.20 -2.93 10.58
N PRO A 73 8.26 -2.25 11.74
CA PRO A 73 8.40 -2.90 13.04
C PRO A 73 7.03 -3.40 13.51
N LEU A 74 6.50 -4.41 12.83
CA LEU A 74 5.38 -5.19 13.34
C LEU A 74 5.91 -6.29 14.26
N PRO A 75 5.24 -6.59 15.38
CA PRO A 75 5.46 -7.84 16.10
C PRO A 75 5.09 -9.06 15.25
#